data_AF-A0A523FX90-F1
#
_entry.id   AF-A0A523FX90-F1
#
_cell.length_a   1.000
_cell.length_b   1.000
_cell.length_c   1.000
_cell.angle_alpha   90.00
_cell.angle_beta   90.00
_cell.angle_gamma   90.00
#
_symmetry.space_group_name_H-M   'P 1'
#
loop_
_entity.id
_entity.type
_entity.pdbx_description
1 polymer ?
#
loop_
_entity_poly.entity_id
_entity_poly.type
_entity_poly.pdbx_seq_one_letter_code
_entity_poly.pdbx_strand_id
1 'polypeptide(L)'
;EKDGFKRYTFTPSGVSPRPLIGSEGMVYVTASDDHDEDGVIISDEFTNPAIRRKINEKRMRKLDGVLNELEPPQLEGPEDAKVTLIGWGSTWGVIHETIEQLQAAGINANQLHFRYLLPFHSKETLQILNKCKKIIVVELNATGQFARHLKAETGFSNTDVILKYDGEPFEPRMLTQRVIAILNGEPLDLNVTQDEAREMAYHYIRVHIKNKLRPSKIIQVSQNGYGEPVWVLDLIEKNNGELRGKLTIGVETGSTHKWDPTN
;
A
#
# COMPACT_ATOMS: atom_id res chain seq x y z
N GLU A 1 11.73 -47.81 16.26
CA GLU A 1 12.56 -48.35 15.17
C GLU A 1 13.26 -47.20 14.46
N LYS A 2 14.53 -47.36 14.07
CA LYS A 2 15.36 -46.30 13.44
C LYS A 2 15.30 -46.30 11.90
N ASP A 3 14.43 -47.12 11.31
CA ASP A 3 14.29 -47.34 9.87
C ASP A 3 12.95 -46.84 9.30
N GLY A 4 12.30 -45.89 9.98
CA GLY A 4 11.01 -45.32 9.58
C GLY A 4 11.11 -44.26 8.48
N PHE A 5 9.97 -43.88 7.92
CA PHE A 5 9.88 -42.81 6.93
C PHE A 5 10.27 -41.44 7.51
N LYS A 6 11.26 -40.80 6.89
CA LYS A 6 11.74 -39.45 7.25
C LYS A 6 10.93 -38.38 6.54
N ARG A 7 9.95 -37.81 7.23
CA ARG A 7 9.11 -36.75 6.65
C ARG A 7 9.91 -35.51 6.26
N TYR A 8 10.96 -35.19 7.01
CA TYR A 8 11.71 -33.95 6.87
C TYR A 8 13.13 -34.18 6.35
N THR A 9 13.34 -35.24 5.55
CA THR A 9 14.63 -35.55 4.90
C THR A 9 15.30 -34.32 4.30
N PHE A 10 16.61 -34.17 4.56
CA PHE A 10 17.45 -33.15 3.97
C PHE A 10 17.62 -33.41 2.48
N THR A 11 17.17 -32.47 1.67
CA THR A 11 17.38 -32.47 0.22
C THR A 11 18.16 -31.21 -0.20
N PRO A 12 18.85 -31.25 -1.35
CA PRO A 12 19.50 -30.06 -1.89
C PRO A 12 18.53 -28.88 -2.07
N SER A 13 17.32 -29.11 -2.59
CA SER A 13 16.27 -28.09 -2.77
C SER A 13 15.59 -27.65 -1.47
N GLY A 14 15.79 -28.38 -0.37
CA GLY A 14 15.07 -28.16 0.89
C GLY A 14 13.63 -28.70 0.91
N VAL A 15 13.11 -29.17 -0.23
CA VAL A 15 11.78 -29.80 -0.34
C VAL A 15 11.91 -31.29 -0.04
N SER A 16 11.32 -31.76 1.06
CA SER A 16 11.23 -33.19 1.38
C SER A 16 10.01 -33.83 0.71
N PRO A 17 10.10 -35.11 0.30
CA PRO A 17 8.94 -35.87 -0.15
C PRO A 17 7.80 -35.78 0.86
N ARG A 18 6.57 -35.57 0.37
CA ARG A 18 5.36 -35.52 1.19
C ARG A 18 4.47 -36.70 0.82
N PRO A 19 4.26 -37.68 1.71
CA PRO A 19 3.34 -38.78 1.46
C PRO A 19 1.89 -38.28 1.58
N LEU A 20 0.96 -39.03 1.01
CA LEU A 20 -0.46 -38.86 1.30
C LEU A 20 -0.80 -39.46 2.65
N ILE A 21 -1.77 -38.88 3.36
CA ILE A 21 -2.22 -39.40 4.66
C ILE A 21 -2.75 -40.83 4.46
N GLY A 22 -2.30 -41.75 5.32
CA GLY A 22 -2.67 -43.18 5.23
C GLY A 22 -1.77 -44.03 4.33
N SER A 23 -0.72 -43.47 3.75
CA SER A 23 0.25 -44.25 2.96
C SER A 23 0.96 -45.29 3.83
N GLU A 24 0.98 -46.55 3.38
CA GLU A 24 1.62 -47.66 4.09
C GLU A 24 3.12 -47.41 4.31
N GLY A 25 3.62 -47.71 5.51
CA GLY A 25 5.02 -47.50 5.88
C GLY A 25 5.45 -46.04 6.05
N MET A 26 4.55 -45.07 5.87
CA MET A 26 4.86 -43.64 5.91
C MET A 26 4.34 -42.97 7.19
N VAL A 27 4.47 -43.63 8.35
CA VAL A 27 4.11 -43.02 9.64
C VAL A 27 5.18 -42.01 10.02
N TYR A 28 4.76 -40.80 10.38
CA TYR A 28 5.64 -39.74 10.87
C TYR A 28 4.89 -38.83 11.84
N VAL A 29 5.64 -38.06 12.62
CA VAL A 29 5.10 -37.03 13.52
C VAL A 29 5.29 -35.65 12.89
N THR A 30 4.28 -34.78 13.02
CA THR A 30 4.38 -33.36 12.69
C THR A 30 4.37 -32.53 13.96
N ALA A 31 5.55 -32.07 14.38
CA ALA A 31 5.69 -31.18 15.52
C ALA A 31 5.69 -29.71 15.07
N SER A 32 5.11 -28.83 15.90
CA SER A 32 5.26 -27.37 15.78
C SER A 32 6.64 -26.91 16.22
N ASP A 33 7.20 -27.59 17.22
CA ASP A 33 8.54 -27.38 17.74
C ASP A 33 9.60 -27.69 16.68
N ASP A 34 10.81 -27.18 16.87
CA ASP A 34 11.92 -27.50 15.98
C ASP A 34 12.20 -29.01 16.04
N HIS A 35 12.53 -29.61 14.89
CA HIS A 35 12.61 -31.06 14.78
C HIS A 35 13.65 -31.52 13.75
N ASP A 36 14.08 -32.77 13.88
CA ASP A 36 14.99 -33.41 12.93
C ASP A 36 14.25 -34.00 11.71
N GLU A 37 14.93 -34.84 10.91
CA GLU A 37 14.36 -35.45 9.70
C GLU A 37 13.19 -36.41 9.97
N ASP A 38 13.19 -37.02 11.16
CA ASP A 38 12.19 -37.99 11.63
C ASP A 38 10.96 -37.27 12.25
N GLY A 39 11.07 -35.97 12.50
CA GLY A 39 10.04 -35.18 13.17
C GLY A 39 10.16 -35.23 14.71
N VAL A 40 11.27 -35.74 15.23
CA VAL A 40 11.56 -35.76 16.66
C VAL A 40 11.97 -34.36 17.12
N ILE A 41 11.40 -33.93 18.23
CA ILE A 41 11.57 -32.57 18.76
C ILE A 41 13.01 -32.35 19.21
N ILE A 42 13.54 -31.17 18.85
CA ILE A 42 14.79 -30.61 19.35
C ILE A 42 14.42 -29.57 20.42
N SER A 43 14.40 -30.00 21.68
CA SER A 43 14.05 -29.16 22.83
C SER A 43 15.27 -28.52 23.50
N ASP A 44 15.03 -27.79 24.58
CA ASP A 44 16.05 -27.34 25.53
C ASP A 44 16.68 -28.50 26.32
N GLU A 45 15.90 -29.53 26.67
CA GLU A 45 16.40 -30.77 27.29
C GLU A 45 17.23 -31.63 26.32
N PHE A 46 16.80 -31.71 25.05
CA PHE A 46 17.46 -32.47 23.99
C PHE A 46 17.99 -31.54 22.90
N THR A 47 18.85 -30.60 23.31
CA THR A 47 19.35 -29.58 22.39
C THR A 47 20.29 -30.17 21.35
N ASN A 48 20.09 -29.79 20.09
CA ASN A 48 21.02 -30.05 19.02
C ASN A 48 21.14 -28.83 18.09
N PRO A 49 21.97 -27.84 18.45
CA PRO A 49 22.10 -26.60 17.69
C PRO A 49 22.51 -26.83 16.23
N ALA A 50 23.30 -27.87 15.96
CA ALA A 50 23.74 -28.19 14.61
C ALA A 50 22.59 -28.69 13.73
N ILE A 51 21.76 -29.62 14.22
CA ILE A 51 20.57 -30.07 13.49
C ILE A 51 19.56 -28.92 13.38
N ARG A 52 19.35 -28.17 14.46
CA ARG A 52 18.45 -27.01 14.47
C ARG A 52 18.80 -25.98 13.39
N ARG A 53 20.09 -25.64 13.26
CA ARG A 53 20.57 -24.76 12.18
C ARG A 53 20.28 -25.39 10.80
N LYS A 54 20.65 -26.65 10.59
CA LYS A 54 20.46 -27.33 9.29
C LYS A 54 19.00 -27.39 8.87
N ILE A 55 18.07 -27.72 9.77
CA ILE A 55 16.65 -27.82 9.44
C ILE A 55 16.02 -26.44 9.20
N ASN A 56 16.54 -25.38 9.84
CA ASN A 56 16.17 -24.01 9.49
C ASN A 56 16.68 -23.62 8.09
N GLU A 57 17.97 -23.80 7.80
CA GLU A 57 18.58 -23.54 6.49
C GLU A 57 17.87 -24.31 5.37
N LYS A 58 17.53 -25.58 5.60
CA LYS A 58 16.73 -26.40 4.68
C LYS A 58 15.37 -25.77 4.39
N ARG A 59 14.68 -25.25 5.42
CA ARG A 59 13.38 -24.56 5.22
C ARG A 59 13.55 -23.30 4.38
N MET A 60 14.62 -22.54 4.60
CA MET A 60 14.93 -21.31 3.86
C MET A 60 15.33 -21.57 2.41
N ARG A 61 16.08 -22.64 2.10
CA ARG A 61 16.43 -23.00 0.71
C ARG A 61 15.23 -23.17 -0.23
N LYS A 62 14.05 -23.48 0.32
CA LYS A 62 12.81 -23.54 -0.47
C LYS A 62 12.45 -22.16 -1.03
N LEU A 63 12.71 -21.08 -0.31
CA LEU A 63 12.49 -19.71 -0.79
C LEU A 63 13.42 -19.38 -1.96
N ASP A 64 14.68 -19.82 -1.92
CA ASP A 64 15.62 -19.65 -3.04
C ASP A 64 15.13 -20.38 -4.29
N GLY A 65 14.60 -21.60 -4.12
CA GLY A 65 13.97 -22.36 -5.20
C GLY A 65 12.79 -21.61 -5.81
N VAL A 66 11.87 -21.11 -4.97
CA VAL A 66 10.72 -20.32 -5.41
C VAL A 66 11.16 -19.04 -6.12
N LEU A 67 12.15 -18.30 -5.60
CA LEU A 67 12.60 -17.05 -6.20
C LEU A 67 13.05 -17.23 -7.66
N ASN A 68 13.72 -18.35 -7.97
CA ASN A 68 14.17 -18.66 -9.33
C ASN A 68 13.02 -19.03 -10.29
N GLU A 69 11.86 -19.42 -9.77
CA GLU A 69 10.66 -19.74 -10.56
C GLU A 69 9.71 -18.54 -10.72
N LEU A 70 9.90 -17.47 -9.93
CA LEU A 70 9.08 -16.27 -9.98
C LEU A 70 9.68 -15.24 -10.94
N GLU A 71 8.81 -14.66 -11.77
CA GLU A 71 9.18 -13.53 -12.63
C GLU A 71 9.60 -12.31 -11.79
N PRO A 72 10.74 -11.67 -12.11
CA PRO A 72 11.16 -10.43 -11.47
C PRO A 72 10.23 -9.26 -11.87
N PRO A 73 10.18 -8.19 -11.07
CA PRO A 73 9.43 -6.99 -11.44
C PRO A 73 10.01 -6.37 -12.71
N GLN A 74 9.14 -5.93 -13.62
CA GLN A 74 9.53 -5.33 -14.90
C GLN A 74 9.09 -3.88 -14.96
N LEU A 75 9.94 -3.04 -15.56
CA LEU A 75 9.63 -1.64 -15.79
C LEU A 75 8.64 -1.53 -16.97
N GLU A 76 7.52 -0.86 -16.74
CA GLU A 76 6.51 -0.58 -17.77
C GLU A 76 6.58 0.90 -18.16
N GLY A 77 6.83 1.17 -19.44
CA GLY A 77 7.02 2.52 -19.97
C GLY A 77 8.47 2.81 -20.38
N PRO A 78 8.79 4.06 -20.75
CA PRO A 78 10.11 4.42 -21.27
C PRO A 78 11.20 4.38 -20.19
N GLU A 79 12.38 3.86 -20.53
CA GLU A 79 13.50 3.71 -19.60
C GLU A 79 14.06 5.05 -19.09
N ASP A 80 13.95 6.13 -19.88
CA ASP A 80 14.51 7.44 -19.59
C ASP A 80 13.51 8.41 -18.92
N ALA A 81 12.42 7.88 -18.35
CA ALA A 81 11.36 8.65 -17.71
C ALA A 81 11.88 9.63 -16.65
N LYS A 82 11.17 10.75 -16.51
CA LYS A 82 11.44 11.77 -15.49
C LYS A 82 11.11 11.26 -14.09
N VAL A 83 10.10 10.39 -13.96
CA VAL A 83 9.63 9.82 -12.70
C VAL A 83 9.19 8.36 -12.88
N THR A 84 9.54 7.53 -11.92
CA THR A 84 9.11 6.13 -11.81
C THR A 84 8.15 6.01 -10.64
N LEU A 85 6.92 5.59 -10.93
CA LEU A 85 5.90 5.30 -9.92
C LEU A 85 5.97 3.82 -9.53
N ILE A 86 6.17 3.56 -8.25
CA ILE A 86 6.28 2.22 -7.72
C ILE A 86 4.97 1.83 -7.03
N GLY A 87 4.39 0.70 -7.40
CA GLY A 87 3.14 0.20 -6.86
C GLY A 87 3.17 -1.28 -6.48
N TRP A 88 2.15 -1.71 -5.76
CA TRP A 88 1.89 -3.11 -5.43
C TRP A 88 0.38 -3.30 -5.20
N GLY A 89 -0.12 -4.52 -5.39
CA GLY A 89 -1.55 -4.80 -5.25
C GLY A 89 -2.43 -3.96 -6.18
N SER A 90 -3.50 -3.37 -5.64
CA SER A 90 -4.52 -2.64 -6.41
C SER A 90 -4.04 -1.33 -7.04
N THR A 91 -2.83 -0.85 -6.72
CA THR A 91 -2.35 0.43 -7.26
C THR A 91 -1.90 0.37 -8.71
N TRP A 92 -1.80 -0.81 -9.33
CA TRP A 92 -1.36 -0.95 -10.73
C TRP A 92 -2.19 -0.10 -11.69
N GLY A 93 -3.52 -0.28 -11.69
CA GLY A 93 -4.40 0.38 -12.66
C GLY A 93 -4.43 1.91 -12.51
N VAL A 94 -4.50 2.39 -11.27
CA VAL A 94 -4.51 3.84 -11.01
C VAL A 94 -3.17 4.50 -11.35
N ILE A 95 -2.04 3.81 -11.15
CA ILE A 95 -0.72 4.30 -11.57
C ILE A 95 -0.63 4.33 -13.10
N HIS A 96 -1.14 3.30 -13.78
CA HIS A 96 -1.18 3.24 -15.23
C HIS A 96 -1.93 4.45 -15.83
N GLU A 97 -3.17 4.71 -15.38
CA GLU A 97 -3.95 5.87 -15.81
C GLU A 97 -3.29 7.21 -15.41
N THR A 98 -2.60 7.25 -14.27
CA THR A 98 -1.81 8.43 -13.86
C THR A 98 -0.68 8.73 -14.83
N ILE A 99 0.01 7.70 -15.34
CA ILE A 99 1.07 7.86 -16.34
C ILE A 99 0.51 8.46 -17.63
N GLU A 100 -0.66 8.03 -18.08
CA GLU A 100 -1.33 8.62 -19.25
C GLU A 100 -1.65 10.11 -19.04
N GLN A 101 -2.14 10.47 -17.85
CA GLN A 101 -2.43 11.87 -17.50
C GLN A 101 -1.16 12.72 -17.38
N LEU A 102 -0.07 12.17 -16.81
CA LEU A 102 1.24 12.84 -16.75
C LEU A 102 1.80 13.05 -18.17
N GLN A 103 1.65 12.07 -19.05
CA GLN A 103 2.07 12.19 -20.44
C GLN A 103 1.30 13.31 -21.16
N ALA A 104 -0.01 13.41 -20.96
CA ALA A 104 -0.83 14.50 -21.49
C ALA A 104 -0.39 15.88 -20.94
N ALA A 105 0.17 15.92 -19.74
CA ALA A 105 0.77 17.11 -19.13
C ALA A 105 2.25 17.34 -19.53
N GLY A 106 2.80 16.56 -20.48
CA GLY A 106 4.18 16.69 -20.96
C GLY A 106 5.25 16.12 -20.02
N ILE A 107 4.86 15.29 -19.05
CA ILE A 107 5.76 14.63 -18.11
C ILE A 107 5.90 13.16 -18.50
N ASN A 108 7.10 12.77 -18.94
CA ASN A 108 7.38 11.38 -19.23
C ASN A 108 7.53 10.57 -17.92
N ALA A 109 6.72 9.53 -17.73
CA ALA A 109 6.67 8.70 -16.54
C ALA A 109 6.64 7.21 -16.91
N ASN A 110 7.10 6.36 -16.00
CA ASN A 110 7.00 4.90 -16.10
C ASN A 110 6.56 4.32 -14.75
N GLN A 111 6.23 3.03 -14.71
CA GLN A 111 5.91 2.33 -13.46
C GLN A 111 6.73 1.06 -13.27
N LEU A 112 6.95 0.71 -12.00
CA LEU A 112 7.50 -0.57 -11.58
C LEU A 112 6.54 -1.16 -10.54
N HIS A 113 5.84 -2.24 -10.91
CA HIS A 113 4.84 -2.85 -10.04
C HIS A 113 5.32 -4.18 -9.46
N PHE A 114 5.09 -4.38 -8.17
CA PHE A 114 5.51 -5.57 -7.44
C PHE A 114 4.36 -6.52 -7.20
N ARG A 115 4.50 -7.73 -7.74
CA ARG A 115 3.58 -8.85 -7.52
C ARG A 115 3.99 -9.75 -6.34
N TYR A 116 5.29 -9.95 -6.17
CA TYR A 116 5.85 -10.84 -5.15
C TYR A 116 6.62 -10.02 -4.11
N LEU A 117 6.16 -10.06 -2.86
CA LEU A 117 6.81 -9.37 -1.75
C LEU A 117 7.81 -10.28 -1.00
N LEU A 118 7.59 -11.60 -1.04
CA LEU A 118 8.46 -12.62 -0.47
C LEU A 118 8.33 -13.93 -1.29
N PRO A 119 9.43 -14.53 -1.77
CA PRO A 119 10.79 -13.98 -1.78
C PRO A 119 10.88 -12.73 -2.69
N PHE A 120 11.86 -11.86 -2.42
CA PHE A 120 11.98 -10.56 -3.08
C PHE A 120 13.18 -10.53 -4.04
N HIS A 121 12.99 -10.04 -5.27
CA HIS A 121 14.04 -9.91 -6.28
C HIS A 121 14.94 -8.70 -6.03
N SER A 122 15.71 -8.71 -4.93
CA SER A 122 16.49 -7.56 -4.46
C SER A 122 17.51 -7.07 -5.49
N LYS A 123 18.19 -8.00 -6.17
CA LYS A 123 19.26 -7.69 -7.14
C LYS A 123 18.69 -7.02 -8.38
N GLU A 124 17.69 -7.62 -9.00
CA GLU A 124 17.02 -7.13 -10.21
C GLU A 124 16.35 -5.78 -9.93
N THR A 125 15.68 -5.68 -8.77
CA THR A 125 15.06 -4.43 -8.32
C THR A 125 16.11 -3.32 -8.20
N LEU A 126 17.21 -3.56 -7.48
CA LEU A 126 18.26 -2.55 -7.30
C LEU A 126 18.88 -2.09 -8.64
N GLN A 127 19.03 -3.01 -9.60
CA GLN A 127 19.51 -2.67 -10.96
C GLN A 127 18.56 -1.73 -11.71
N ILE A 128 17.25 -1.89 -11.54
CA ILE A 128 16.24 -1.00 -12.12
C ILE A 128 16.26 0.35 -11.39
N LEU A 129 16.19 0.35 -10.05
CA LEU A 129 16.13 1.57 -9.24
C LEU A 129 17.33 2.50 -9.47
N ASN A 130 18.54 1.94 -9.65
CA ASN A 130 19.74 2.72 -9.91
C ASN A 130 19.73 3.49 -11.25
N LYS A 131 18.82 3.14 -12.17
CA LYS A 131 18.65 3.85 -13.45
C LYS A 131 17.54 4.91 -13.40
N CYS A 132 16.66 4.85 -12.41
CA CYS A 132 15.55 5.78 -12.25
C CYS A 132 16.03 7.15 -11.75
N LYS A 133 15.48 8.23 -12.32
CA LYS A 133 15.85 9.61 -11.95
C LYS A 133 15.16 10.08 -10.66
N LYS A 134 13.87 9.82 -10.54
CA LYS A 134 13.01 10.14 -9.39
C LYS A 134 12.08 8.96 -9.16
N ILE A 135 11.98 8.50 -7.92
CA ILE A 135 11.16 7.35 -7.55
C ILE A 135 10.12 7.79 -6.53
N ILE A 136 8.86 7.43 -6.77
CA ILE A 136 7.75 7.72 -5.87
C ILE A 136 7.01 6.41 -5.62
N VAL A 137 6.96 5.97 -4.36
CA VAL A 137 6.19 4.79 -3.95
C VAL A 137 4.76 5.21 -3.65
N VAL A 138 3.80 4.54 -4.29
CA VAL A 138 2.36 4.81 -4.17
C VAL A 138 1.70 3.66 -3.44
N GLU A 139 1.19 3.91 -2.24
CA GLU A 139 0.59 2.85 -1.41
C GLU A 139 -0.53 3.32 -0.48
N LEU A 140 -1.48 2.41 -0.22
CA LEU A 140 -2.66 2.63 0.62
C LEU A 140 -2.38 2.23 2.08
N ASN A 141 -1.46 2.91 2.75
CA ASN A 141 -1.24 2.78 4.19
C ASN A 141 -0.51 3.99 4.77
N ALA A 142 -0.68 4.23 6.08
CA ALA A 142 -0.17 5.42 6.75
C ALA A 142 1.35 5.44 7.02
N THR A 143 2.03 4.29 6.95
CA THR A 143 3.42 4.16 7.43
C THR A 143 4.45 3.91 6.32
N GLY A 144 4.01 3.86 5.06
CA GLY A 144 4.88 3.57 3.93
C GLY A 144 5.48 2.16 4.01
N GLN A 145 4.66 1.15 4.30
CA GLN A 145 5.15 -0.20 4.62
C GLN A 145 5.98 -0.79 3.48
N PHE A 146 5.53 -0.65 2.23
CA PHE A 146 6.26 -1.15 1.08
C PHE A 146 7.50 -0.33 0.80
N ALA A 147 7.47 1.00 0.95
CA ALA A 147 8.68 1.82 0.81
C ALA A 147 9.78 1.40 1.81
N ARG A 148 9.41 1.08 3.06
CA ARG A 148 10.35 0.57 4.07
C ARG A 148 10.84 -0.84 3.73
N HIS A 149 9.96 -1.72 3.24
CA HIS A 149 10.32 -3.06 2.78
C HIS A 149 11.32 -2.99 1.63
N LEU A 150 11.03 -2.19 0.61
CA LEU A 150 11.90 -1.93 -0.54
C LEU A 150 13.30 -1.47 -0.08
N LYS A 151 13.35 -0.52 0.86
CA LYS A 151 14.61 -0.06 1.45
C LYS A 151 15.34 -1.15 2.23
N ALA A 152 14.64 -1.98 2.99
CA ALA A 152 15.25 -3.08 3.75
C ALA A 152 15.85 -4.15 2.82
N GLU A 153 15.14 -4.49 1.74
CA GLU A 153 15.55 -5.53 0.80
C GLU A 153 16.67 -5.08 -0.15
N THR A 154 16.73 -3.79 -0.49
CA THR A 154 17.64 -3.28 -1.53
C THR A 154 18.71 -2.32 -1.02
N GLY A 155 18.55 -1.75 0.17
CA GLY A 155 19.35 -0.64 0.67
C GLY A 155 19.05 0.71 0.00
N PHE A 156 18.16 0.77 -1.00
CA PHE A 156 17.84 1.98 -1.73
C PHE A 156 16.97 2.93 -0.89
N SER A 157 17.39 4.19 -0.76
CA SER A 157 16.79 5.16 0.19
C SER A 157 16.27 6.45 -0.44
N ASN A 158 16.54 6.69 -1.72
CA ASN A 158 16.17 7.92 -2.41
C ASN A 158 14.76 7.82 -3.03
N THR A 159 13.74 7.74 -2.17
CA THR A 159 12.34 7.57 -2.58
C THR A 159 11.43 8.59 -1.92
N ASP A 160 10.54 9.21 -2.67
CA ASP A 160 9.36 9.87 -2.11
C ASP A 160 8.22 8.87 -1.95
N VAL A 161 7.18 9.28 -1.21
CA VAL A 161 6.00 8.48 -0.97
C VAL A 161 4.73 9.27 -1.22
N ILE A 162 3.72 8.60 -1.78
CA ILE A 162 2.34 9.05 -1.83
C ILE A 162 1.53 8.01 -1.08
N LEU A 163 1.02 8.42 0.09
CA LEU A 163 0.31 7.58 1.02
C LEU A 163 -1.16 8.00 1.06
N LYS A 164 -2.06 7.01 1.16
CA LYS A 164 -3.49 7.25 1.39
C LYS A 164 -4.03 6.21 2.38
N TYR A 165 -4.86 6.65 3.31
CA TYR A 165 -5.30 5.85 4.46
C TYR A 165 -6.66 6.30 5.00
N ASP A 166 -7.46 6.91 4.14
CA ASP A 166 -8.81 7.44 4.42
C ASP A 166 -9.93 6.40 4.19
N GLY A 167 -9.59 5.20 3.71
CA GLY A 167 -10.53 4.11 3.44
C GLY A 167 -11.03 4.05 1.99
N GLU A 168 -10.65 5.00 1.14
CA GLU A 168 -11.06 5.05 -0.27
C GLU A 168 -9.87 4.71 -1.21
N PRO A 169 -10.11 4.22 -2.44
CA PRO A 169 -9.04 4.01 -3.41
C PRO A 169 -8.41 5.33 -3.86
N PHE A 170 -7.26 5.25 -4.53
CA PHE A 170 -6.70 6.41 -5.23
C PHE A 170 -7.54 6.76 -6.46
N GLU A 171 -7.66 8.06 -6.74
CA GLU A 171 -8.12 8.55 -8.04
C GLU A 171 -6.91 8.95 -8.90
N PRO A 172 -6.88 8.62 -10.21
CA PRO A 172 -5.76 8.97 -11.09
C PRO A 172 -5.46 10.48 -11.12
N ARG A 173 -6.50 11.33 -11.07
CA ARG A 173 -6.35 12.80 -11.06
C ARG A 173 -5.60 13.27 -9.82
N MET A 174 -6.00 12.78 -8.65
CA MET A 174 -5.37 13.10 -7.36
C MET A 174 -3.90 12.67 -7.39
N LEU A 175 -3.63 11.46 -7.86
CA LEU A 175 -2.27 10.93 -7.93
C LEU A 175 -1.39 11.75 -8.90
N THR A 176 -1.92 12.09 -10.07
CA THR A 176 -1.26 12.96 -11.06
C THR A 176 -0.88 14.32 -10.46
N GLN A 177 -1.82 14.98 -9.80
CA GLN A 177 -1.57 16.27 -9.15
C GLN A 177 -0.49 16.15 -8.08
N ARG A 178 -0.53 15.09 -7.27
CA ARG A 178 0.47 14.90 -6.23
C ARG A 178 1.86 14.61 -6.79
N VAL A 179 1.97 13.86 -7.88
CA VAL A 179 3.25 13.62 -8.57
C VAL A 179 3.84 14.93 -9.09
N ILE A 180 3.02 15.77 -9.75
CA ILE A 180 3.45 17.10 -10.24
C ILE A 180 3.95 17.96 -9.08
N ALA A 181 3.20 18.03 -7.97
CA ALA A 181 3.59 18.76 -6.77
C ALA A 181 4.96 18.30 -6.24
N ILE A 182 5.20 16.99 -6.12
CA ILE A 182 6.49 16.43 -5.71
C ILE A 182 7.62 16.83 -6.68
N LEU A 183 7.35 16.82 -8.00
CA LEU A 183 8.34 17.23 -9.00
C LEU A 183 8.68 18.73 -8.95
N ASN A 184 7.75 19.56 -8.49
CA ASN A 184 7.95 20.99 -8.26
C ASN A 184 8.57 21.31 -6.88
N GLY A 185 8.73 20.30 -6.00
CA GLY A 185 9.23 20.50 -4.65
C GLY A 185 8.17 21.04 -3.68
N GLU A 186 6.89 20.89 -4.01
CA GLU A 186 5.78 21.33 -3.18
C GLU A 186 5.53 20.35 -2.02
N PRO A 187 5.40 20.85 -0.77
CA PRO A 187 5.16 19.99 0.39
C PRO A 187 3.81 19.29 0.31
N LEU A 188 3.62 18.25 1.12
CA LEU A 188 2.30 17.65 1.29
C LEU A 188 1.42 18.62 2.08
N ASP A 189 0.26 18.96 1.52
CA ASP A 189 -0.81 19.66 2.23
C ASP A 189 -1.93 18.66 2.53
N LEU A 190 -2.32 18.56 3.80
CA LEU A 190 -3.39 17.70 4.29
C LEU A 190 -4.62 18.50 4.72
N ASN A 191 -4.63 19.81 4.45
CA ASN A 191 -5.82 20.62 4.64
C ASN A 191 -6.94 20.10 3.75
N VAL A 192 -8.15 20.09 4.30
CA VAL A 192 -9.37 19.80 3.58
C VAL A 192 -9.47 20.75 2.39
N THR A 193 -9.47 20.16 1.20
CA THR A 193 -9.65 20.88 -0.06
C THR A 193 -11.10 21.33 -0.23
N GLN A 194 -11.35 22.24 -1.16
CA GLN A 194 -12.71 22.65 -1.49
C GLN A 194 -13.58 21.47 -1.97
N ASP A 195 -12.99 20.51 -2.69
CA ASP A 195 -13.67 19.31 -3.17
C ASP A 195 -14.01 18.36 -2.02
N GLU A 196 -13.08 18.12 -1.09
CA GLU A 196 -13.35 17.32 0.12
C GLU A 196 -14.41 17.98 1.01
N ALA A 197 -14.34 19.30 1.20
CA ALA A 197 -15.38 20.03 1.94
C ALA A 197 -16.77 19.87 1.31
N ARG A 198 -16.85 19.81 -0.03
CA ARG A 198 -18.10 19.53 -0.76
C ARG A 198 -18.60 18.12 -0.48
N GLU A 199 -17.73 17.12 -0.53
CA GLU A 199 -18.09 15.73 -0.25
C GLU A 199 -18.50 15.51 1.20
N MET A 200 -17.80 16.14 2.14
CA MET A 200 -18.17 16.17 3.56
C MET A 200 -19.56 16.79 3.76
N ALA A 201 -19.90 17.86 3.03
CA ALA A 201 -21.24 18.42 3.07
C ALA A 201 -22.31 17.48 2.47
N TYR A 202 -22.01 16.78 1.37
CA TYR A 202 -22.91 15.74 0.86
C TYR A 202 -23.12 14.61 1.85
N HIS A 203 -22.06 14.19 2.54
CA HIS A 203 -22.14 13.21 3.62
C HIS A 203 -23.06 13.71 4.74
N TYR A 204 -22.83 14.93 5.24
CA TYR A 204 -23.65 15.55 6.27
C TYR A 204 -25.14 15.64 5.85
N ILE A 205 -25.42 16.06 4.62
CA ILE A 205 -26.77 16.11 4.06
C ILE A 205 -27.43 14.73 4.04
N ARG A 206 -26.69 13.69 3.66
CA ARG A 206 -27.20 12.32 3.58
C ARG A 206 -27.59 11.79 4.94
N VAL A 207 -26.74 12.04 5.94
CA VAL A 207 -26.91 11.53 7.31
C VAL A 207 -27.96 12.33 8.08
N HIS A 208 -27.89 13.66 8.04
CA HIS A 208 -28.67 14.53 8.93
C HIS A 208 -29.88 15.18 8.24
N ILE A 209 -29.86 15.33 6.92
CA ILE A 209 -30.87 16.13 6.17
C ILE A 209 -31.64 15.27 5.14
N LYS A 210 -31.47 13.93 5.19
CA LYS A 210 -32.20 12.95 4.36
C LYS A 210 -32.17 13.29 2.87
N ASN A 211 -31.02 13.74 2.35
CA ASN A 211 -30.82 14.06 0.93
C ASN A 211 -31.73 15.16 0.36
N LYS A 212 -32.31 16.05 1.18
CA LYS A 212 -33.20 17.12 0.70
C LYS A 212 -32.46 18.33 0.09
N LEU A 213 -31.20 18.55 0.51
CA LEU A 213 -30.40 19.70 0.10
C LEU A 213 -29.24 19.28 -0.80
N ARG A 214 -28.54 20.28 -1.34
CA ARG A 214 -27.24 20.13 -2.00
C ARG A 214 -26.34 21.32 -1.64
N PRO A 215 -25.01 21.13 -1.55
CA PRO A 215 -24.07 22.24 -1.44
C PRO A 215 -24.11 23.08 -2.72
N SER A 216 -23.89 24.39 -2.55
CA SER A 216 -23.83 25.35 -3.66
C SER A 216 -22.58 26.21 -3.58
N LYS A 217 -22.67 27.43 -3.05
CA LYS A 217 -21.54 28.32 -2.85
C LYS A 217 -20.64 27.76 -1.73
N ILE A 218 -19.35 27.69 -2.00
CA ILE A 218 -18.32 27.27 -1.05
C ILE A 218 -17.29 28.40 -0.99
N ILE A 219 -17.05 28.94 0.19
CA ILE A 219 -16.04 29.98 0.41
C ILE A 219 -15.13 29.57 1.56
N GLN A 220 -13.85 29.93 1.47
CA GLN A 220 -12.94 29.81 2.59
C GLN A 220 -12.97 31.11 3.42
N VAL A 221 -12.96 30.98 4.74
CA VAL A 221 -12.93 32.12 5.67
C VAL A 221 -11.81 31.88 6.68
N SER A 222 -10.81 32.77 6.69
CA SER A 222 -9.61 32.63 7.54
C SER A 222 -9.83 32.98 9.01
N GLN A 223 -10.91 33.70 9.36
CA GLN A 223 -11.23 34.09 10.74
C GLN A 223 -12.73 33.96 11.00
N ASN A 224 -13.12 32.97 11.78
CA ASN A 224 -14.52 32.73 12.11
C ASN A 224 -14.74 32.21 13.55
N GLY A 225 -13.72 32.29 14.42
CA GLY A 225 -13.83 31.97 15.84
C GLY A 225 -13.49 30.53 16.24
N TYR A 226 -13.15 29.63 15.31
CA TYR A 226 -12.84 28.21 15.61
C TYR A 226 -11.34 27.91 15.74
N GLY A 227 -10.48 28.93 15.64
CA GLY A 227 -9.03 28.76 15.77
C GLY A 227 -8.33 28.18 14.53
N GLU A 228 -9.06 27.96 13.45
CA GLU A 228 -8.55 27.52 12.15
C GLU A 228 -9.34 28.21 11.01
N PRO A 229 -8.79 28.26 9.78
CA PRO A 229 -9.59 28.60 8.60
C PRO A 229 -10.72 27.58 8.40
N VAL A 230 -11.84 28.02 7.82
CA VAL A 230 -12.98 27.13 7.52
C VAL A 230 -13.44 27.23 6.09
N TRP A 231 -14.09 26.16 5.63
CA TRP A 231 -15.03 26.19 4.52
C TRP A 231 -16.43 26.50 5.02
N VAL A 232 -17.09 27.48 4.42
CA VAL A 232 -18.51 27.78 4.62
C VAL A 232 -19.26 27.43 3.35
N LEU A 233 -20.19 26.49 3.46
CA LEU A 233 -20.98 25.94 2.36
C LEU A 233 -22.44 26.33 2.52
N ASP A 234 -22.98 27.02 1.51
CA ASP A 234 -24.42 27.29 1.41
C ASP A 234 -25.13 25.99 0.99
N LEU A 235 -26.07 25.52 1.82
CA LEU A 235 -26.92 24.37 1.49
C LEU A 235 -28.27 24.85 0.99
N ILE A 236 -28.60 24.47 -0.24
CA ILE A 236 -29.81 24.91 -0.93
C ILE A 236 -30.75 23.75 -1.22
N GLU A 237 -32.04 24.03 -1.34
CA GLU A 237 -33.02 23.05 -1.81
C GLU A 237 -32.75 22.63 -3.26
N LYS A 238 -32.93 21.33 -3.53
CA LYS A 238 -32.67 20.79 -4.88
C LYS A 238 -33.61 21.34 -5.94
N ASN A 239 -34.86 21.64 -5.58
CA ASN A 239 -35.93 21.94 -6.53
C ASN A 239 -36.00 23.43 -6.93
N ASN A 240 -35.89 24.34 -5.95
CA ASN A 240 -36.06 25.78 -6.16
C ASN A 240 -34.76 26.58 -5.92
N GLY A 241 -33.70 25.94 -5.42
CA GLY A 241 -32.43 26.61 -5.11
C GLY A 241 -32.48 27.53 -3.88
N GLU A 242 -33.53 27.46 -3.07
CA GLU A 242 -33.68 28.30 -1.89
C GLU A 242 -32.63 27.95 -0.82
N LEU A 243 -31.99 28.97 -0.24
CA LEU A 243 -31.04 28.78 0.84
C LEU A 243 -31.75 28.23 2.07
N ARG A 244 -31.23 27.13 2.59
CA ARG A 244 -31.76 26.44 3.78
C ARG A 244 -30.82 26.47 4.97
N GLY A 245 -29.59 26.92 4.78
CA GLY A 245 -28.63 27.10 5.85
C GLY A 245 -27.19 27.03 5.37
N LYS A 246 -26.27 27.14 6.32
CA LYS A 246 -24.83 27.08 6.08
C LYS A 246 -24.18 25.98 6.89
N LEU A 247 -23.31 25.23 6.26
CA LEU A 247 -22.44 24.25 6.91
C LEU A 247 -21.03 24.81 7.00
N THR A 248 -20.41 24.70 8.18
CA THR A 248 -19.05 25.15 8.44
C THR A 248 -18.16 23.95 8.71
N ILE A 249 -17.06 23.83 7.97
CA ILE A 249 -16.11 22.72 8.03
C ILE A 249 -14.70 23.27 8.26
N GLY A 250 -13.96 22.74 9.22
CA GLY A 250 -12.56 23.09 9.47
C GLY A 250 -11.65 22.74 8.29
N VAL A 251 -10.78 23.66 7.89
CA VAL A 251 -9.79 23.42 6.82
C VAL A 251 -8.68 22.50 7.32
N GLU A 252 -8.22 22.68 8.55
CA GLU A 252 -7.09 21.93 9.10
C GLU A 252 -7.58 20.64 9.77
N THR A 253 -8.70 20.72 10.49
CA THR A 253 -9.20 19.59 11.30
C THR A 253 -10.20 18.71 10.58
N GLY A 254 -10.84 19.21 9.52
CA GLY A 254 -12.01 18.55 8.92
C GLY A 254 -13.22 18.45 9.85
N SER A 255 -13.25 19.20 10.95
CA SER A 255 -14.39 19.17 11.88
C SER A 255 -15.62 19.83 11.25
N THR A 256 -16.79 19.20 11.34
CA THR A 256 -18.06 19.89 11.05
C THR A 256 -18.43 20.79 12.24
N HIS A 257 -17.92 22.02 12.23
CA HIS A 257 -18.03 22.98 13.33
C HIS A 257 -19.46 23.46 13.60
N LYS A 258 -20.23 23.72 12.55
CA LYS A 258 -21.57 24.32 12.69
C LYS A 258 -22.48 23.99 11.52
N TRP A 259 -23.74 23.67 11.82
CA TRP A 259 -24.87 23.77 10.90
C TRP A 259 -25.78 24.92 11.35
N ASP A 260 -26.02 25.88 10.46
CA ASP A 260 -26.79 27.10 10.73
C ASP A 260 -28.00 27.17 9.78
N PRO A 261 -29.16 26.58 10.13
CA PRO A 261 -30.34 26.58 9.28
C PRO A 261 -30.91 27.99 9.14
N THR A 262 -31.42 28.32 7.95
CA THR A 262 -32.25 29.51 7.79
C THR A 262 -33.63 29.23 8.40
N ASN A 263 -34.13 30.14 9.23
CA ASN A 263 -35.50 30.10 9.76
C ASN A 263 -36.56 30.00 8.67
#